data_AF-A7ATF8-F1
#
_entry.id   AF-A7ATF8-F1
#
_cell.length_a   1.000
_cell.length_b   1.000
_cell.length_c   1.000
_cell.angle_alpha   90.00
_cell.angle_beta   90.00
_cell.angle_gamma   90.00
#
_symmetry.space_group_name_H-M   'P 1'
#
loop_
_entity.id
_entity.type
_entity.pdbx_description
1 polymer ?
#
loop_
_entity_poly.entity_id
_entity_poly.type
_entity_poly.pdbx_seq_one_letter_code
_entity_poly.pdbx_strand_id
1 'polypeptide(L)'
;MIHRLNNRCVRWLDILRRDGVPYGQRRFFSDRSEAAYSRRVYCSNGVVEFGPPTYTFFTENACLTVKLRNDENLGYRVMLLSAMTREGQDSKVFDKRSRVSSTLPMDEAAKLFDIVNDGSSASTVTLQGVDGGNVIVSKTVNSISLKLCPSLIPGINVMGSGTSNLNTSKVNVTFVGGSNENTLLIHALKELKDY
;
A
#
# COMPACT_ATOMS: atom_id res chain seq x y z
N MET A 1 -16.97 -34.97 -25.98
CA MET A 1 -16.47 -35.41 -24.67
C MET A 1 -15.62 -34.27 -24.12
N ILE A 2 -16.18 -33.49 -23.19
CA ILE A 2 -15.65 -32.21 -22.71
C ILE A 2 -15.10 -32.44 -21.31
N HIS A 3 -13.80 -32.22 -21.09
CA HIS A 3 -13.23 -32.17 -19.75
C HIS A 3 -12.99 -30.71 -19.35
N ARG A 4 -13.90 -30.21 -18.49
CA ARG A 4 -13.71 -28.99 -17.69
C ARG A 4 -12.70 -29.29 -16.58
N LEU A 5 -11.62 -28.53 -16.51
CA LEU A 5 -10.74 -28.49 -15.33
C LEU A 5 -11.23 -27.37 -14.39
N ASN A 6 -11.69 -27.78 -13.22
CA ASN A 6 -12.14 -26.93 -12.13
C ASN A 6 -10.92 -26.30 -11.41
N ASN A 7 -10.85 -24.97 -11.42
CA ASN A 7 -10.01 -24.20 -10.50
C ASN A 7 -10.55 -24.36 -9.07
N ARG A 8 -9.86 -25.12 -8.22
CA ARG A 8 -10.09 -25.11 -6.77
C ARG A 8 -9.13 -24.16 -6.07
N CYS A 9 -9.76 -23.10 -5.57
CA CYS A 9 -9.31 -22.19 -4.53
C CYS A 9 -8.59 -22.95 -3.39
N VAL A 10 -7.33 -22.59 -3.12
CA VAL A 10 -6.56 -23.10 -1.98
C VAL A 10 -7.06 -22.36 -0.73
N ARG A 11 -7.97 -23.01 0.01
CA ARG A 11 -8.30 -22.67 1.39
C ARG A 11 -7.09 -22.96 2.27
N TRP A 12 -6.41 -21.92 2.75
CA TRP A 12 -5.59 -22.00 3.95
C TRP A 12 -6.50 -21.79 5.15
N LEU A 13 -6.95 -22.88 5.76
CA LEU A 13 -7.66 -22.88 7.04
C LEU A 13 -7.16 -24.08 7.85
N ASP A 14 -7.10 -23.86 9.15
CA ASP A 14 -6.92 -24.83 10.23
C ASP A 14 -5.49 -25.08 10.72
N ILE A 15 -4.94 -24.09 11.43
CA ILE A 15 -4.27 -24.36 12.70
C ILE A 15 -4.74 -23.32 13.71
N LEU A 16 -5.62 -23.74 14.63
CA LEU A 16 -5.64 -23.41 16.07
C LEU A 16 -6.94 -23.99 16.67
N ARG A 17 -6.94 -25.30 16.91
CA ARG A 17 -7.74 -25.89 18.00
C ARG A 17 -6.99 -25.64 19.30
N ARG A 18 -7.58 -24.85 20.20
CA ARG A 18 -7.36 -24.95 21.64
C ARG A 18 -8.63 -24.50 22.38
N ASP A 19 -9.35 -25.51 22.83
CA ASP A 19 -10.08 -25.65 24.08
C ASP A 19 -10.67 -24.39 24.76
N GLY A 20 -12.01 -24.36 24.74
CA GLY A 20 -12.91 -23.95 25.81
C GLY A 20 -12.49 -22.85 26.78
N VAL A 21 -12.93 -21.62 26.50
CA VAL A 21 -13.13 -20.57 27.52
C VAL A 21 -14.42 -19.80 27.14
N PRO A 22 -15.34 -19.52 28.09
CA PRO A 22 -16.68 -19.04 27.79
C PRO A 22 -16.70 -17.60 27.24
N TYR A 23 -17.74 -17.34 26.45
CA TYR A 23 -18.09 -16.05 25.85
C TYR A 23 -18.11 -14.92 26.89
N GLY A 24 -17.06 -14.10 26.90
CA GLY A 24 -16.96 -12.90 27.70
C GLY A 24 -15.89 -11.99 27.13
N GLN A 25 -16.34 -10.87 26.56
CA GLN A 25 -15.57 -9.67 26.19
C GLN A 25 -14.05 -9.74 26.39
N ARG A 26 -13.32 -10.10 25.32
CA ARG A 26 -11.99 -9.54 25.07
C ARG A 26 -11.92 -9.13 23.62
N ARG A 27 -12.26 -7.87 23.33
CA ARG A 27 -11.64 -7.18 22.20
C ARG A 27 -10.16 -7.07 22.57
N PHE A 28 -9.39 -8.09 22.24
CA PHE A 28 -7.96 -7.91 22.10
C PHE A 28 -7.81 -6.92 20.96
N PHE A 29 -7.62 -5.63 21.30
CA PHE A 29 -6.95 -4.71 20.40
C PHE A 29 -5.60 -5.36 20.14
N SER A 30 -5.51 -6.03 18.99
CA SER A 30 -4.25 -6.52 18.50
C SER A 30 -3.41 -5.28 18.24
N ASP A 31 -2.52 -4.92 19.18
CA ASP A 31 -1.47 -3.91 19.03
C ASP A 31 -0.40 -4.36 18.01
N ARG A 32 -0.83 -5.12 17.01
CA ARG A 32 0.00 -5.76 16.01
C ARG A 32 -0.50 -5.28 14.67
N SER A 33 0.32 -4.46 14.04
CA SER A 33 0.18 -4.11 12.64
C SER A 33 0.76 -5.21 11.77
N GLU A 34 0.21 -5.35 10.57
CA GLU A 34 0.63 -6.36 9.60
C GLU A 34 1.06 -5.69 8.29
N ALA A 35 2.14 -6.20 7.72
CA ALA A 35 2.55 -5.89 6.36
C ALA A 35 2.92 -7.18 5.63
N ALA A 36 2.50 -7.29 4.38
CA ALA A 36 2.99 -8.33 3.48
C ALA A 36 4.33 -7.92 2.89
N TYR A 37 5.25 -8.89 2.81
CA TYR A 37 6.57 -8.73 2.24
C TYR A 37 6.76 -9.70 1.07
N SER A 38 7.23 -9.21 -0.07
CA SER A 38 7.58 -10.06 -1.20
C SER A 38 8.78 -9.49 -1.96
N ARG A 39 9.55 -10.35 -2.62
CA ARG A 39 10.64 -9.98 -3.52
C ARG A 39 10.69 -10.95 -4.68
N ARG A 40 11.11 -10.48 -5.86
CA ARG A 40 11.39 -11.38 -6.98
C ARG A 40 12.71 -12.11 -6.70
N VAL A 41 12.78 -13.37 -7.13
CA VAL A 41 14.00 -14.18 -7.06
C VAL A 41 14.36 -14.56 -8.48
N TYR A 42 15.56 -14.23 -8.89
CA TYR A 42 16.13 -14.54 -10.18
C TYR A 42 17.20 -15.62 -10.01
N CYS A 43 17.33 -16.48 -11.01
CA CYS A 43 18.41 -17.45 -11.08
C CYS A 43 19.02 -17.35 -12.47
N SER A 44 20.31 -17.01 -12.54
CA SER A 44 21.06 -16.91 -13.78
C SER A 44 22.39 -17.63 -13.61
N ASN A 45 22.67 -18.61 -14.46
CA ASN A 45 23.89 -19.41 -14.42
C ASN A 45 24.20 -20.01 -13.03
N GLY A 46 23.18 -20.43 -12.28
CA GLY A 46 23.32 -20.99 -10.94
C GLY A 46 23.52 -19.97 -9.82
N VAL A 47 23.58 -18.67 -10.14
CA VAL A 47 23.63 -17.58 -9.15
C VAL A 47 22.20 -17.12 -8.87
N VAL A 48 21.84 -17.09 -7.59
CA VAL A 48 20.55 -16.57 -7.12
C VAL A 48 20.69 -15.08 -6.83
N GLU A 49 19.84 -14.28 -7.44
CA GLU A 49 19.77 -12.83 -7.24
C GLU A 49 18.38 -12.45 -6.73
N PHE A 50 18.33 -11.53 -5.77
CA PHE A 50 17.09 -11.01 -5.23
C PHE A 50 16.78 -9.67 -5.86
N GLY A 51 15.55 -9.52 -6.38
CA GLY A 51 15.03 -8.25 -6.84
C GLY A 51 14.60 -7.32 -5.69
N PRO A 52 14.21 -6.08 -6.02
CA PRO A 52 13.78 -5.12 -5.01
C PRO A 52 12.55 -5.63 -4.25
N PRO A 53 12.47 -5.37 -2.94
CA PRO A 53 11.32 -5.75 -2.14
C PRO A 53 10.06 -4.97 -2.51
N THR A 54 8.92 -5.53 -2.15
CA THR A 54 7.60 -4.90 -2.22
C THR A 54 6.92 -5.11 -0.88
N TYR A 55 6.46 -4.02 -0.27
CA TYR A 55 5.73 -4.03 0.99
C TYR A 55 4.28 -3.65 0.74
N THR A 56 3.36 -4.31 1.42
CA THR A 56 1.96 -3.90 1.48
C THR A 56 1.53 -3.81 2.94
N PHE A 57 1.24 -2.60 3.42
CA PHE A 57 0.73 -2.33 4.76
C PHE A 57 -0.79 -2.40 4.76
N PHE A 58 -1.37 -2.89 5.85
CA PHE A 58 -2.81 -3.02 6.00
C PHE A 58 -3.30 -2.24 7.22
N THR A 59 -4.23 -1.31 6.99
CA THR A 59 -4.92 -0.56 8.05
C THR A 59 -6.42 -0.78 7.96
N GLU A 60 -7.18 -0.31 8.96
CA GLU A 60 -8.63 -0.44 8.99
C GLU A 60 -9.32 0.21 7.78
N ASN A 61 -8.77 1.29 7.24
CA ASN A 61 -9.38 2.07 6.16
C ASN A 61 -8.79 1.78 4.76
N ALA A 62 -7.53 1.39 4.66
CA ALA A 62 -6.86 1.20 3.38
C ALA A 62 -5.74 0.15 3.46
N CYS A 63 -5.24 -0.27 2.30
CA CYS A 63 -3.93 -0.87 2.20
C CYS A 63 -3.03 0.04 1.36
N LEU A 64 -1.74 0.05 1.67
CA LEU A 64 -0.72 0.81 0.97
C LEU A 64 0.39 -0.13 0.52
N THR A 65 0.65 -0.17 -0.77
CA THR A 65 1.77 -0.89 -1.36
C THR A 65 2.86 0.09 -1.76
N VAL A 66 4.10 -0.23 -1.39
CA VAL A 66 5.30 0.55 -1.73
C VAL A 66 6.31 -0.38 -2.38
N LYS A 67 6.84 0.02 -3.54
CA LYS A 67 7.87 -0.74 -4.27
C LYS A 67 8.72 0.16 -5.16
N LEU A 68 9.91 -0.32 -5.51
CA LEU A 68 10.71 0.27 -6.57
C LEU A 68 10.20 -0.16 -7.96
N ARG A 69 10.30 0.75 -8.92
CA ARG A 69 10.05 0.53 -10.33
C ARG A 69 11.13 1.25 -11.13
N ASN A 70 11.58 0.66 -12.24
CA ASN A 70 12.34 1.41 -13.25
C ASN A 70 11.32 2.17 -14.11
N ASP A 71 11.45 3.49 -14.17
CA ASP A 71 10.67 4.29 -15.12
C ASP A 71 11.37 4.24 -16.49
N GLU A 72 10.69 3.64 -17.48
CA GLU A 72 11.25 3.44 -18.83
C GLU A 72 11.39 4.76 -19.59
N ASN A 73 10.55 5.75 -19.30
CA ASN A 73 10.59 7.05 -19.98
C ASN A 73 11.73 7.91 -19.44
N LEU A 74 12.01 7.80 -18.14
CA LEU A 74 13.00 8.63 -17.46
C LEU A 74 14.36 7.94 -17.31
N GLY A 75 14.41 6.60 -17.46
CA GLY A 75 15.64 5.81 -17.40
C GLY A 75 16.21 5.63 -15.99
N TYR A 76 15.47 6.00 -14.94
CA TYR A 76 15.89 5.87 -13.55
C TYR A 76 14.85 5.20 -12.65
N ARG A 77 15.28 4.76 -11.45
CA ARG A 77 14.40 4.14 -10.45
C ARG A 77 13.48 5.18 -9.82
N VAL A 78 12.23 4.79 -9.60
CA VAL A 78 11.20 5.58 -8.92
C VAL A 78 10.50 4.73 -7.87
N MET A 79 9.91 5.38 -6.87
CA MET A 79 9.11 4.71 -5.86
C MET A 79 7.63 4.79 -6.22
N LEU A 80 6.99 3.64 -6.44
CA LEU A 80 5.55 3.56 -6.66
C LEU A 80 4.84 3.36 -5.33
N LEU A 81 3.93 4.28 -4.99
CA LEU A 81 2.96 4.13 -3.92
C LEU A 81 1.61 3.81 -4.55
N SER A 82 0.94 2.76 -4.08
CA SER A 82 -0.42 2.43 -4.53
C SER A 82 -1.30 2.04 -3.35
N ALA A 83 -2.48 2.63 -3.25
CA ALA A 83 -3.40 2.38 -2.17
C ALA A 83 -4.80 2.00 -2.66
N MET A 84 -5.51 1.20 -1.86
CA MET A 84 -6.90 0.79 -2.08
C MET A 84 -7.68 0.92 -0.77
N THR A 85 -8.93 1.38 -0.84
CA THR A 85 -9.83 1.44 0.33
C THR A 85 -10.39 0.06 0.66
N ARG A 86 -10.75 -0.13 1.93
CA ARG A 86 -11.45 -1.34 2.39
C ARG A 86 -12.92 -1.34 1.93
N GLU A 87 -13.48 -2.49 1.56
CA GLU A 87 -14.86 -2.61 1.06
C GLU A 87 -15.95 -2.36 2.12
N GLY A 88 -15.57 -2.26 3.39
CA GLY A 88 -16.47 -1.98 4.51
C GLY A 88 -15.73 -2.06 5.84
N GLN A 89 -16.38 -1.62 6.92
CA GLN A 89 -15.83 -1.82 8.26
C GLN A 89 -15.73 -3.33 8.54
N ASP A 90 -14.59 -3.75 9.10
CA ASP A 90 -14.24 -5.14 9.43
C ASP A 90 -14.04 -6.13 8.24
N SER A 91 -14.26 -5.72 6.99
CA SER A 91 -14.01 -6.60 5.82
C SER A 91 -12.51 -6.82 5.60
N LYS A 92 -12.02 -8.05 5.45
CA LYS A 92 -10.62 -8.32 5.05
C LYS A 92 -10.35 -8.06 3.56
N VAL A 93 -11.33 -7.53 2.82
CA VAL A 93 -11.27 -7.31 1.38
C VAL A 93 -11.07 -5.82 1.09
N PHE A 94 -10.15 -5.52 0.17
CA PHE A 94 -9.90 -4.18 -0.34
C PHE A 94 -10.49 -4.04 -1.74
N ASP A 95 -11.16 -2.92 -1.99
CA ASP A 95 -11.80 -2.63 -3.25
C ASP A 95 -10.73 -2.32 -4.30
N LYS A 96 -10.55 -3.21 -5.27
CA LYS A 96 -9.59 -3.01 -6.36
C LYS A 96 -9.95 -1.83 -7.26
N ARG A 97 -11.22 -1.42 -7.32
CA ARG A 97 -11.69 -0.29 -8.14
C ARG A 97 -11.33 1.05 -7.52
N SER A 98 -11.16 1.09 -6.20
CA SER A 98 -10.68 2.27 -5.47
C SER A 98 -9.18 2.54 -5.64
N ARG A 99 -8.46 1.71 -6.40
CA ARG A 99 -7.00 1.79 -6.48
C ARG A 99 -6.55 3.14 -7.02
N VAL A 100 -5.69 3.79 -6.24
CA VAL A 100 -4.97 5.00 -6.63
C VAL A 100 -3.48 4.73 -6.54
N SER A 101 -2.70 5.37 -7.40
CA SER A 101 -1.24 5.33 -7.32
C SER A 101 -0.62 6.69 -7.60
N SER A 102 0.56 6.90 -7.03
CA SER A 102 1.44 8.03 -7.30
C SER A 102 2.88 7.53 -7.37
N THR A 103 3.65 8.08 -8.30
CA THR A 103 5.01 7.63 -8.58
C THR A 103 5.99 8.74 -8.20
N LEU A 104 6.70 8.56 -7.09
CA LEU A 104 7.65 9.55 -6.60
C LEU A 104 9.04 9.32 -7.21
N PRO A 105 9.73 10.37 -7.68
CA PRO A 105 11.16 10.28 -7.94
C PRO A 105 11.92 10.04 -6.62
N MET A 106 13.15 9.50 -6.70
CA MET A 106 13.86 9.03 -5.50
C MET A 106 14.26 10.15 -4.53
N ASP A 107 14.41 11.39 -5.01
CA ASP A 107 14.61 12.57 -4.17
C ASP A 107 13.36 12.91 -3.35
N GLU A 108 12.17 12.84 -3.94
CA GLU A 108 10.90 13.01 -3.21
C GLU A 108 10.61 11.81 -2.28
N ALA A 109 11.01 10.60 -2.68
CA ALA A 109 10.94 9.43 -1.79
C ALA A 109 11.90 9.54 -0.59
N ALA A 110 13.07 10.16 -0.77
CA ALA A 110 13.97 10.46 0.34
C ALA A 110 13.37 11.49 1.30
N LYS A 111 12.72 12.55 0.78
CA LYS A 111 11.97 13.50 1.60
C LYS A 111 10.84 12.83 2.37
N LEU A 112 10.12 11.89 1.74
CA LEU A 112 9.10 11.08 2.42
C LEU A 112 9.71 10.33 3.61
N PHE A 113 10.84 9.64 3.40
CA PHE A 113 11.52 8.94 4.48
C PHE A 113 11.90 9.88 5.62
N ASP A 114 12.48 11.04 5.32
CA ASP A 114 12.90 12.00 6.34
C ASP A 114 11.70 12.50 7.16
N ILE A 115 10.57 12.83 6.52
CA ILE A 115 9.33 13.25 7.21
C ILE A 115 8.78 12.14 8.10
N VAL A 116 8.74 10.90 7.60
CA VAL A 116 8.18 9.75 8.32
C VAL A 116 9.11 9.32 9.47
N ASN A 117 10.42 9.51 9.34
CA ASN A 117 11.41 9.16 10.34
C ASN A 117 11.65 10.25 11.40
N ASP A 118 11.35 11.52 11.12
CA ASP A 118 11.49 12.62 12.08
C ASP A 118 10.57 12.41 13.30
N GLY A 119 11.10 12.34 14.52
CA GLY A 119 10.29 12.13 15.74
C GLY A 119 9.29 13.25 16.06
N SER A 120 9.32 14.36 15.33
CA SER A 120 8.43 15.51 15.51
C SER A 120 7.12 15.41 14.72
N SER A 121 6.14 16.24 15.09
CA SER A 121 4.95 16.47 14.25
C SER A 121 5.36 17.32 13.05
N ALA A 122 5.09 16.83 11.85
CA ALA A 122 5.38 17.58 10.62
C ALA A 122 4.12 18.29 10.12
N SER A 123 4.28 19.53 9.67
CA SER A 123 3.26 20.21 8.87
C SER A 123 2.95 19.39 7.62
N THR A 124 1.75 19.54 7.07
CA THR A 124 1.36 18.87 5.82
C THR A 124 2.34 19.20 4.69
N VAL A 125 2.99 18.18 4.14
CA VAL A 125 3.92 18.29 3.00
C VAL A 125 3.29 17.65 1.77
N THR A 126 3.51 18.26 0.59
CA THR A 126 3.11 17.68 -0.69
C THR A 126 4.34 17.25 -1.47
N LEU A 127 4.41 15.96 -1.80
CA LEU A 127 5.48 15.36 -2.60
C LEU A 127 4.99 15.15 -4.03
N GLN A 128 5.76 15.63 -5.01
CA GLN A 128 5.33 15.63 -6.41
C GLN A 128 5.73 14.33 -7.10
N GLY A 129 4.78 13.73 -7.80
CA GLY A 129 5.01 12.53 -8.61
C GLY A 129 5.44 12.87 -10.03
N VAL A 130 6.23 11.98 -10.64
CA VAL A 130 6.59 12.07 -12.06
C VAL A 130 5.44 11.69 -12.99
N ASP A 131 4.42 11.02 -12.46
CA ASP A 131 3.20 10.63 -13.18
C ASP A 131 2.13 11.76 -13.20
N GLY A 132 2.48 12.96 -12.71
CA GLY A 132 1.55 14.08 -12.56
C GLY A 132 0.60 13.96 -11.37
N GLY A 133 0.70 12.88 -10.58
CA GLY A 133 0.05 12.75 -9.28
C GLY A 133 0.91 13.35 -8.17
N ASN A 134 0.42 13.30 -6.94
CA ASN A 134 1.16 13.74 -5.77
C ASN A 134 0.75 12.98 -4.51
N VAL A 135 1.64 12.97 -3.51
CA VAL A 135 1.39 12.38 -2.19
C VAL A 135 1.38 13.50 -1.16
N ILE A 136 0.25 13.66 -0.47
CA ILE A 136 0.14 14.59 0.65
C ILE A 136 0.42 13.80 1.93
N VAL A 137 1.45 14.22 2.64
CA VAL A 137 1.94 13.60 3.87
C VAL A 137 1.59 14.50 5.04
N SER A 138 0.99 13.95 6.08
CA SER A 138 0.79 14.65 7.35
C SER A 138 1.11 13.71 8.50
N LYS A 139 1.81 14.22 9.51
CA LYS A 139 2.31 13.41 10.61
C LYS A 139 2.09 14.09 11.94
N THR A 140 1.61 13.32 12.90
CA THR A 140 1.63 13.68 14.31
C THR A 140 2.56 12.72 15.05
N VAL A 141 2.81 12.99 16.34
CA VAL A 141 3.59 12.09 17.21
C VAL A 141 3.05 10.65 17.20
N ASN A 142 1.74 10.47 17.04
CA ASN A 142 1.08 9.17 17.18
C ASN A 142 0.55 8.57 15.87
N SER A 143 0.59 9.30 14.76
CA SER A 143 -0.02 8.86 13.51
C SER A 143 0.66 9.43 12.27
N ILE A 144 0.60 8.66 11.19
CA ILE A 144 1.01 9.06 9.85
C ILE A 144 -0.17 8.95 8.90
N SER A 145 -0.33 9.95 8.03
CA SER A 145 -1.35 9.96 6.99
C SER A 145 -0.70 10.25 5.64
N LEU A 146 -0.94 9.34 4.70
CA LEU A 146 -0.50 9.42 3.31
C LEU A 146 -1.71 9.45 2.41
N LYS A 147 -1.99 10.60 1.81
CA LYS A 147 -3.06 10.77 0.84
C LYS A 147 -2.47 10.77 -0.56
N LEU A 148 -2.80 9.72 -1.31
CA LEU A 148 -2.42 9.59 -2.71
C LEU A 148 -3.46 10.30 -3.57
N CYS A 149 -2.98 11.21 -4.40
CA CYS A 149 -3.78 12.01 -5.31
C CYS A 149 -3.32 11.69 -6.75
N PRO A 150 -4.18 11.11 -7.59
CA PRO A 150 -3.80 10.77 -8.96
C PRO A 150 -3.66 12.03 -9.83
N SER A 151 -2.93 11.90 -10.94
CA SER A 151 -2.87 12.96 -11.95
C SER A 151 -4.26 13.27 -12.49
N LEU A 152 -4.64 14.54 -12.48
CA LEU A 152 -5.87 15.02 -13.10
C LEU A 152 -5.69 15.16 -14.61
N ILE A 153 -5.31 14.08 -15.32
CA ILE A 153 -5.38 14.08 -16.78
C ILE A 153 -6.85 13.80 -17.14
N PRO A 154 -7.60 14.80 -17.66
CA PRO A 154 -8.98 14.57 -18.06
C PRO A 154 -9.00 13.53 -19.18
N GLY A 155 -9.65 12.39 -18.97
CA GLY A 155 -9.85 11.36 -20.00
C GLY A 155 -9.18 10.00 -19.78
N ILE A 156 -8.34 9.81 -18.74
CA ILE A 156 -7.73 8.51 -18.40
C ILE A 156 -8.26 7.97 -17.05
N ASN A 157 -9.46 8.39 -16.63
CA ASN A 157 -10.18 7.65 -15.60
C ASN A 157 -10.76 6.39 -16.26
N VAL A 158 -10.16 5.25 -15.95
CA VAL A 158 -10.60 3.91 -16.34
C VAL A 158 -12.12 3.83 -16.29
N MET A 159 -12.74 3.60 -17.46
CA MET A 159 -14.15 3.29 -17.62
C MET A 159 -14.53 2.14 -16.67
N GLY A 160 -15.12 2.49 -15.53
CA GLY A 160 -16.11 1.64 -14.90
C GLY A 160 -17.38 1.74 -15.74
N SER A 161 -17.56 0.82 -16.70
CA SER A 161 -18.86 0.65 -17.36
C SER A 161 -19.86 0.17 -16.32
N GLY A 162 -20.71 1.10 -15.89
CA GLY A 162 -21.71 0.90 -14.85
C GLY A 162 -22.36 2.23 -14.53
N THR A 163 -23.48 2.49 -15.18
CA THR A 163 -24.36 3.63 -15.00
C THR A 163 -24.54 4.01 -13.51
N SER A 164 -23.98 5.14 -13.09
CA SER A 164 -24.62 6.00 -12.09
C SER A 164 -24.05 7.42 -12.20
N ASN A 165 -24.98 8.35 -12.05
CA ASN A 165 -24.85 9.77 -12.25
C ASN A 165 -24.10 10.45 -11.08
N LEU A 166 -23.48 11.58 -11.39
CA LEU A 166 -23.00 12.66 -10.51
C LEU A 166 -21.63 12.50 -9.81
N ASN A 167 -20.82 13.55 -10.03
CA ASN A 167 -19.52 13.89 -9.45
C ASN A 167 -18.35 12.98 -9.83
N THR A 168 -17.52 13.46 -10.76
CA THR A 168 -16.08 13.11 -10.84
C THR A 168 -15.36 13.61 -9.57
N SER A 169 -15.75 13.05 -8.44
CA SER A 169 -15.06 13.17 -7.16
C SER A 169 -13.65 12.65 -7.37
N LYS A 170 -12.66 13.51 -7.12
CA LYS A 170 -11.23 13.19 -7.06
C LYS A 170 -11.07 11.91 -6.23
N VAL A 171 -10.85 10.76 -6.88
CA VAL A 171 -10.67 9.49 -6.17
C VAL A 171 -9.26 9.54 -5.58
N ASN A 172 -9.19 10.00 -4.33
CA ASN A 172 -7.97 9.98 -3.54
C ASN A 172 -8.12 8.86 -2.51
N VAL A 173 -7.05 8.15 -2.22
CA VAL A 173 -7.02 7.18 -1.13
C VAL A 173 -6.12 7.73 -0.04
N THR A 174 -6.60 7.67 1.20
CA THR A 174 -5.83 8.07 2.38
C THR A 174 -5.51 6.83 3.20
N PHE A 175 -4.23 6.54 3.32
CA PHE A 175 -3.70 5.58 4.27
C PHE A 175 -3.44 6.30 5.59
N VAL A 176 -3.97 5.78 6.69
CA VAL A 176 -3.74 6.32 8.05
C VAL A 176 -3.22 5.19 8.92
N GLY A 177 -2.00 5.34 9.43
CA GLY A 177 -1.34 4.39 10.32
C GLY A 177 -1.04 4.99 11.69
N GLY A 178 -0.98 4.14 12.71
CA GLY A 178 -0.50 4.48 14.05
C GLY A 178 1.02 4.35 14.17
N SER A 179 1.51 4.21 15.40
CA SER A 179 2.94 4.07 15.71
C SER A 179 3.58 2.82 15.09
N ASN A 180 2.87 1.69 15.10
CA ASN A 180 3.35 0.42 14.56
C ASN A 180 3.40 0.44 13.03
N GLU A 181 2.36 0.94 12.36
CA GLU A 181 2.41 1.14 10.90
C GLU A 181 3.50 2.14 10.50
N ASN A 182 3.70 3.20 11.29
CA ASN A 182 4.77 4.15 11.07
C ASN A 182 6.14 3.47 11.14
N THR A 183 6.37 2.62 12.15
CA THR A 183 7.62 1.85 12.28
C THR A 183 7.86 0.92 11.08
N LEU A 184 6.81 0.21 10.65
CA LEU A 184 6.88 -0.65 9.45
C LEU A 184 7.16 0.16 8.17
N LEU A 185 6.56 1.34 8.05
CA LEU A 185 6.77 2.23 6.92
C LEU A 185 8.20 2.79 6.88
N ILE A 186 8.74 3.24 8.01
CA ILE A 186 10.14 3.68 8.13
C ILE A 186 11.08 2.56 7.68
N HIS A 187 10.87 1.33 8.18
CA HIS A 187 11.67 0.18 7.80
C HIS A 187 11.66 -0.05 6.28
N ALA A 188 10.47 -0.08 5.67
CA ALA A 188 10.34 -0.31 4.23
C ALA A 188 10.95 0.80 3.39
N LEU A 189 10.72 2.07 3.76
CA LEU A 189 11.28 3.22 3.05
C LEU A 189 12.81 3.23 3.12
N LYS A 190 13.39 2.84 4.26
CA LYS A 190 14.83 2.67 4.41
C LYS A 190 15.37 1.56 3.50
N GLU A 191 14.80 0.35 3.57
CA GLU A 191 15.25 -0.78 2.74
C GLU A 191 15.12 -0.49 1.24
N LEU A 192 14.04 0.19 0.82
CA LEU A 192 13.84 0.57 -0.59
C LEU A 192 14.75 1.73 -1.04
N LYS A 193 15.18 2.61 -0.14
CA LYS A 193 16.12 3.70 -0.44
C LYS A 193 17.54 3.16 -0.65
N ASP A 194 17.92 2.13 0.12
CA ASP A 194 19.27 1.57 0.13
C ASP A 194 19.48 0.45 -0.92
N TYR A 195 18.43 0.06 -1.65
CA TYR A 195 18.44 -1.00 -2.68
C TYR A 195 18.83 -0.47 -4.08
#